data_AF-A0A378ZWG4-F1
#
_entry.id   AF-A0A378ZWG4-F1
#
_cell.length_a   1.000
_cell.length_b   1.000
_cell.length_c   1.000
_cell.angle_alpha   90.00
_cell.angle_beta   90.00
_cell.angle_gamma   90.00
#
_symmetry.space_group_name_H-M   'P 1'
#
loop_
_entity.id
_entity.type
_entity.pdbx_description
1 polymer ?
#
loop_
_entity_poly.entity_id
_entity_poly.type
_entity_poly.pdbx_seq_one_letter_code
_entity_poly.pdbx_strand_id
1 'polypeptide(L)' 'MPAPEDATMMTASDGLDPAIRGTRWQHRKTGGIYRIVGKCRIEATGEEAFLYQGTDGTIWARPCGEFMDGRFEPLDAD' A
#
# COMPACT_ATOMS: atom_id res chain seq x y z
N MET A 1 -0.66 -24.71 33.22
CA MET A 1 0.07 -23.64 32.52
C MET A 1 1.05 -24.30 31.57
N PRO A 2 0.76 -24.26 30.26
CA PRO A 2 1.62 -23.54 29.32
C PRO A 2 0.83 -22.70 28.32
N ALA A 3 1.42 -21.58 27.89
CA ALA A 3 1.01 -20.83 26.71
C ALA A 3 1.37 -21.62 25.44
N PRO A 4 0.52 -21.53 24.42
CA PRO A 4 1.03 -21.31 23.08
C PRO A 4 0.39 -20.02 22.54
N GLU A 5 1.03 -18.88 22.77
CA GLU A 5 0.84 -17.67 21.96
C GLU A 5 1.54 -17.85 20.60
N ASP A 6 1.28 -18.98 19.95
CA ASP A 6 1.52 -19.19 18.53
C ASP A 6 0.15 -19.09 17.84
N ALA A 7 -0.49 -17.94 18.02
CA ALA A 7 -1.58 -17.55 17.17
C ALA A 7 -0.93 -17.07 15.87
N THR A 8 -0.54 -18.03 15.04
CA THR A 8 -0.45 -17.89 13.60
C THR A 8 -1.77 -17.28 13.12
N MET A 9 -1.85 -15.94 13.18
CA MET A 9 -3.00 -15.23 12.67
C MET A 9 -2.97 -15.43 11.17
N MET A 10 -3.87 -16.31 10.75
CA MET A 10 -4.48 -16.38 9.44
C MET A 10 -4.86 -14.97 8.98
N THR A 11 -3.92 -14.18 8.47
CA THR A 11 -4.28 -13.14 7.52
C THR A 11 -4.35 -13.87 6.19
N ALA A 12 -5.57 -14.28 5.86
CA ALA A 12 -5.91 -14.63 4.49
C ALA A 12 -5.23 -13.61 3.57
N SER A 13 -4.61 -14.13 2.52
CA SER A 13 -3.80 -13.45 1.51
C SER A 13 -4.59 -12.43 0.66
N ASP A 14 -5.58 -11.77 1.24
CA ASP A 14 -6.08 -10.49 0.76
C ASP A 14 -4.85 -9.59 0.74
N GLY A 15 -4.38 -9.22 -0.45
CA GLY A 15 -3.21 -8.36 -0.67
C GLY A 15 -3.46 -6.93 -0.18
N LEU A 16 -4.04 -6.78 0.99
CA LEU A 16 -4.55 -5.55 1.54
C LEU A 16 -4.03 -5.49 2.96
N ASP A 17 -2.71 -5.36 3.12
CA ASP A 17 -2.13 -5.25 4.44
C ASP A 17 -2.78 -4.04 5.14
N PRO A 18 -3.47 -4.25 6.28
CA PRO A 18 -4.23 -3.19 6.93
C PRO A 18 -3.32 -2.05 7.42
N ALA A 19 -2.01 -2.30 7.55
CA ALA A 19 -1.01 -1.33 7.95
C ALA A 19 -0.76 -0.22 6.89
N ILE A 20 -0.91 -0.54 5.61
CA ILE A 20 -0.75 0.45 4.51
C ILE A 20 -2.10 0.95 4.00
N ARG A 21 -3.20 0.26 4.33
CA ARG A 21 -4.53 0.65 3.90
C ARG A 21 -4.97 1.92 4.62
N GLY A 22 -5.08 3.02 3.88
CA GLY A 22 -5.47 4.33 4.41
C GLY A 22 -4.31 5.28 4.68
N THR A 23 -3.06 4.84 4.53
CA THR A 23 -1.90 5.75 4.57
C THR A 23 -2.02 6.75 3.45
N ARG A 24 -1.81 8.03 3.77
CA ARG A 24 -1.77 9.10 2.77
C ARG A 24 -0.33 9.24 2.31
N TRP A 25 -0.14 9.48 1.03
CA TRP A 25 1.16 9.67 0.42
C TRP A 25 1.11 10.92 -0.44
N GLN A 26 2.13 11.77 -0.33
CA GLN A 26 2.26 12.94 -1.16
C GLN A 26 3.28 12.69 -2.25
N HIS A 27 2.93 12.94 -3.50
CA HIS A 27 3.92 12.93 -4.56
C HIS A 27 4.71 14.24 -4.52
N ARG A 28 6.02 14.14 -4.30
CA ARG A 28 6.90 15.29 -4.09
C ARG A 28 6.94 16.27 -5.27
N LYS A 29 6.81 15.76 -6.50
CA LYS A 29 6.93 16.55 -7.73
C LYS A 29 5.67 17.34 -8.09
N THR A 30 4.49 16.79 -7.77
CA THR A 30 3.20 17.41 -8.15
C THR A 30 2.44 17.96 -6.94
N GLY A 31 2.86 17.65 -5.71
CA GLY A 31 2.11 17.97 -4.49
C GLY A 31 0.78 17.21 -4.36
N GLY A 32 0.53 16.22 -5.24
CA GLY A 32 -0.71 15.45 -5.23
C GLY A 32 -0.77 14.53 -4.02
N ILE A 33 -1.91 14.52 -3.33
CA ILE A 33 -2.17 13.64 -2.20
C ILE A 33 -2.89 12.40 -2.73
N TYR A 34 -2.36 11.24 -2.37
CA TYR A 34 -2.88 9.93 -2.72
C TYR A 34 -3.14 9.14 -1.45
N ARG A 35 -4.13 8.26 -1.48
CA ARG A 35 -4.46 7.36 -0.39
C ARG A 35 -4.20 5.93 -0.84
N ILE A 36 -3.36 5.20 -0.11
CA ILE A 36 -3.14 3.79 -0.41
C ILE A 36 -4.43 3.02 -0.08
N VAL A 37 -4.90 2.27 -1.07
CA VAL A 37 -6.06 1.39 -0.96
C VAL A 37 -5.59 -0.03 -0.62
N GLY A 38 -4.42 -0.45 -1.13
CA GLY A 38 -3.81 -1.74 -0.84
C GLY A 38 -2.62 -2.06 -1.74
N LYS A 39 -2.26 -3.34 -1.85
CA LYS A 39 -1.30 -3.84 -2.84
C LYS A 39 -1.99 -4.79 -3.82
N CYS A 40 -1.45 -4.91 -5.02
CA CYS A 40 -1.86 -5.87 -6.02
C CYS A 40 -0.64 -6.48 -6.69
N ARG A 41 -0.83 -7.60 -7.37
CA ARG A 41 0.21 -8.19 -8.20
C ARG A 41 -0.07 -7.87 -9.66
N ILE A 42 0.91 -7.32 -10.36
CA ILE A 42 0.79 -7.05 -11.80
C ILE A 42 0.87 -8.39 -12.51
N GLU A 43 -0.18 -8.81 -13.21
CA GLU A 43 -0.18 -10.10 -13.94
C GLU A 43 0.87 -10.12 -15.06
N ALA A 44 1.10 -8.98 -15.71
CA ALA A 44 2.02 -8.86 -16.84
C ALA A 44 3.50 -9.08 -16.46
N THR A 45 3.94 -8.66 -15.27
CA THR A 45 5.34 -8.82 -14.81
C THR A 45 5.48 -9.76 -13.62
N GLY A 46 4.37 -10.09 -12.94
CA GLY A 46 4.36 -10.85 -11.70
C GLY A 46 4.82 -10.06 -10.48
N GLU A 47 5.11 -8.76 -10.61
CA GLU A 47 5.62 -7.91 -9.53
C GLU A 47 4.53 -7.38 -8.62
N GLU A 48 4.90 -7.09 -7.37
CA GLU A 48 4.04 -6.40 -6.42
C GLU A 48 3.91 -4.91 -6.79
N ALA A 49 2.69 -4.40 -6.70
CA ALA A 49 2.32 -3.03 -6.98
C ALA A 49 1.45 -2.47 -5.85
N PHE A 50 1.55 -1.17 -5.61
CA PHE A 50 0.68 -0.44 -4.71
C PHE A 50 -0.52 0.11 -5.48
N LEU A 51 -1.70 -0.10 -4.92
CA LEU A 51 -2.94 0.52 -5.33
C LEU A 51 -3.18 1.76 -4.49
N TYR A 52 -3.33 2.91 -5.14
CA TYR A 52 -3.66 4.15 -4.47
C TYR A 52 -4.69 4.96 -5.22
N GLN A 53 -5.50 5.70 -4.47
CA GLN A 53 -6.55 6.55 -4.97
C GLN A 53 -6.13 8.01 -4.85
N GLY A 54 -6.22 8.77 -5.94
CA GLY A 54 -6.06 10.23 -5.91
C GLY A 54 -7.29 10.93 -5.34
N THR A 55 -7.18 12.23 -5.07
CA THR A 55 -8.31 13.08 -4.61
C THR A 55 -9.49 13.11 -5.58
N ASP A 56 -9.25 12.84 -6.86
CA ASP A 56 -10.27 12.73 -7.91
C ASP A 56 -11.07 11.41 -7.86
N GLY A 57 -10.69 10.47 -6.99
CA GLY A 57 -11.29 9.14 -6.89
C GLY A 57 -10.69 8.11 -7.86
N THR A 58 -9.86 8.55 -8.81
CA THR A 58 -9.11 7.68 -9.72
C THR A 58 -8.13 6.79 -8.96
N ILE A 59 -8.19 5.48 -9.21
CA ILE A 59 -7.32 4.46 -8.62
C ILE A 59 -6.20 4.12 -9.60
N TRP A 60 -4.97 4.16 -9.12
CA TRP A 60 -3.76 3.85 -9.86
C TRP A 60 -3.08 2.64 -9.24
N ALA A 61 -2.53 1.77 -10.08
CA ALA A 61 -1.63 0.70 -9.67
C ALA A 61 -0.21 1.03 -10.14
N ARG A 62 0.77 1.03 -9.23
CA ARG A 62 2.18 1.23 -9.57
C ARG A 62 3.06 0.16 -8.93
N PRO A 63 4.05 -0.40 -9.67
CA PRO A 63 4.96 -1.38 -9.12
C PRO A 63 5.72 -0.81 -7.91
N CYS A 64 5.93 -1.65 -6.90
CA CYS A 64 6.57 -1.32 -5.64
C CYS A 64 7.94 -0.66 -5.85
N GLY A 65 8.73 -1.15 -6.81
CA GLY A 65 10.04 -0.59 -7.15
C GLY A 65 9.98 0.87 -7.62
N GLU A 66 8.97 1.26 -8.40
CA GLU A 66 8.79 2.66 -8.81
C GLU A 66 8.16 3.53 -7.71
N PHE A 67 7.37 2.91 -6.82
CA PHE A 67 6.75 3.61 -5.70
C PHE A 67 7.77 3.93 -4.60
N MET A 68 8.67 3.01 -4.30
CA MET A 68 9.75 3.16 -3.31
C MET A 68 10.96 3.96 -3.83
N ASP A 69 10.93 4.47 -5.07
CA ASP A 69 11.96 5.33 -5.68
C ASP A 69 12.12 6.71 -4.98
N GLY A 70 11.38 6.97 -3.89
CA GLY A 70 11.43 8.23 -3.14
C GLY A 70 10.63 9.37 -3.75
N ARG A 71 9.80 9.09 -4.78
CA ARG A 71 8.88 10.08 -5.39
C ARG A 71 7.66 10.37 -4.51
N PHE A 72 7.31 9.42 -3.64
CA PHE A 72 6.17 9.50 -2.73
C PHE A 72 6.70 9.56 -1.29
N GLU A 73 6.27 10.57 -0.55
CA GLU A 73 6.54 10.67 0.89
C GLU A 73 5.27 10.27 1.65
N PRO A 74 5.35 9.35 2.63
CA PRO A 74 4.21 9.03 3.46
C PRO A 74 3.83 10.26 4.28
N LEU A 75 2.60 10.74 4.08
CA LEU A 75 1.93 11.68 4.96
C LEU A 75 1.37 10.85 6.11
N ASP A 76 2.16 10.74 7.18
CA ASP A 76 1.71 10.12 8.41
C ASP A 76 0.42 10.83 8.87
N ALA A 77 -0.63 10.06 9.10
CA ALA A 77 -1.83 10.54 9.73
C ALA A 77 -1.65 10.31 11.22
N ASP A 78 -1.31 11.38 11.93
CA ASP A 78 -1.38 11.48 13.40
C ASP A 78 -2.65 10.80 13.96
#